data_AF-A0A3A8PTL4-F1
#
_entry.id   AF-A0A3A8PTL4-F1
#
_cell.length_a   1.000
_cell.length_b   1.000
_cell.length_c   1.000
_cell.angle_alpha   90.00
_cell.angle_beta   90.00
_cell.angle_gamma   90.00
#
_symmetry.space_group_name_H-M   'P 1'
#
loop_
_entity.id
_entity.type
_entity.pdbx_description
1 polymer ?
#
loop_
_entity_poly.entity_id
_entity_poly.type
_entity_poly.pdbx_seq_one_letter_code
_entity_poly.pdbx_strand_id
1 'polypeptide(L)'
;MKACFEKAASRYPGPQKVTVAFTLQGQGLSGFIEDEEIVDSTIPDPWFQACFVEVLHSATFSAPTGGTVRITYPFVYQPNRGDGGT
;
A
#
# COMPACT_ATOMS: atom_id res chain seq x y z
N MET A 1 -3.78 -5.67 0.72
CA MET A 1 -3.49 -4.32 1.25
C MET A 1 -4.53 -3.88 2.27
N LYS A 2 -5.82 -3.82 1.93
CA LYS A 2 -6.92 -3.47 2.86
C LYS A 2 -6.85 -4.21 4.21
N ALA A 3 -6.59 -5.52 4.19
CA ALA A 3 -6.50 -6.35 5.38
C ALA A 3 -5.39 -5.92 6.38
N CYS A 4 -4.27 -5.35 5.90
CA CYS A 4 -3.22 -4.83 6.78
C CYS A 4 -3.76 -3.63 7.58
N PHE A 5 -4.46 -2.70 6.90
CA PHE A 5 -5.10 -1.54 7.54
C PHE A 5 -6.18 -1.96 8.53
N GLU A 6 -7.07 -2.88 8.15
CA GLU A 6 -8.15 -3.38 9.01
C GLU A 6 -7.61 -3.99 10.31
N LYS A 7 -6.54 -4.78 10.24
CA LYS A 7 -5.89 -5.34 11.42
C LYS A 7 -5.21 -4.29 12.29
N ALA A 8 -4.63 -3.25 11.68
CA ALA A 8 -4.00 -2.14 12.39
C ALA A 8 -5.03 -1.17 13.01
N ALA A 9 -6.23 -1.04 12.44
CA ALA A 9 -7.25 -0.07 12.82
C ALA A 9 -7.67 -0.12 14.30
N SER A 10 -7.74 -1.32 14.88
CA SER A 10 -8.06 -1.47 16.32
C SER A 10 -7.00 -0.87 17.23
N ARG A 11 -5.74 -0.83 16.79
CA ARG A 11 -4.59 -0.33 17.57
C ARG A 11 -4.24 1.12 17.24
N TYR A 12 -4.52 1.54 16.01
CA TYR A 12 -4.23 2.89 15.50
C TYR A 12 -5.51 3.51 14.94
N PRO A 13 -6.40 4.03 15.80
CA PRO A 13 -7.68 4.60 15.38
C PRO A 13 -7.49 5.93 14.65
N GLY A 14 -8.40 6.24 13.73
CA GLY A 14 -8.43 7.49 12.95
C GLY A 14 -8.00 7.31 11.50
N PRO A 15 -7.79 8.42 10.76
CA PRO A 15 -7.31 8.37 9.39
C PRO A 15 -5.91 7.74 9.31
N GLN A 16 -5.76 6.75 8.44
CA GLN A 16 -4.51 6.03 8.25
C GLN A 16 -3.92 6.35 6.87
N LYS A 17 -2.61 6.57 6.82
CA LYS A 17 -1.88 6.87 5.58
C LYS A 17 -0.52 6.19 5.60
N VAL A 18 -0.15 5.60 4.47
CA VAL A 18 1.20 5.13 4.17
C VAL A 18 1.60 5.68 2.82
N THR A 19 2.72 6.38 2.75
CA THR A 19 3.30 6.82 1.49
C THR A 19 4.46 5.90 1.15
N VAL A 20 4.45 5.34 -0.06
CA VAL A 20 5.46 4.40 -0.53
C VAL A 20 6.04 4.89 -1.85
N ALA A 21 7.37 4.84 -1.96
CA ALA A 21 8.08 5.00 -3.22
C ALA A 21 8.42 3.62 -3.77
N PHE A 22 8.11 3.35 -5.03
CA PHE A 22 8.36 2.05 -5.66
C PHE A 22 8.58 2.19 -7.16
N THR A 23 9.27 1.22 -7.75
CA THR A 23 9.49 1.11 -9.18
C THR A 23 8.46 0.16 -9.77
N LEU A 24 7.73 0.59 -10.79
CA LEU A 24 6.86 -0.28 -11.58
C LEU A 24 7.62 -0.64 -12.88
N GLN A 25 7.94 -1.92 -13.05
CA GLN A 25 8.62 -2.46 -14.22
C GLN A 25 7.64 -3.24 -15.11
N GLY A 26 7.65 -2.96 -16.41
CA GLY A 26 6.86 -3.67 -17.40
C GLY A 26 7.55 -4.94 -17.90
N GLN A 27 6.78 -6.03 -17.97
CA GLN A 27 7.15 -7.26 -18.65
C GLN A 27 5.95 -7.73 -19.48
N GLY A 28 6.02 -7.52 -20.79
CA GLY A 28 4.88 -7.73 -21.69
C GLY A 28 3.74 -6.76 -21.37
N LEU A 29 2.55 -7.31 -21.08
CA LEU A 29 1.36 -6.53 -20.71
C LEU A 29 1.24 -6.30 -19.19
N SER A 30 2.06 -6.98 -18.39
CA SER A 30 2.02 -6.95 -16.93
C SER A 30 3.09 -6.01 -16.37
N GLY A 31 2.74 -5.35 -15.28
CA GLY A 31 3.64 -4.53 -14.48
C GLY A 31 3.88 -5.18 -13.10
N PHE A 32 5.13 -5.18 -12.68
CA PHE A 32 5.60 -5.73 -11.41
C PHE A 32 6.26 -4.64 -10.58
N ILE A 33 6.08 -4.70 -9.26
CA ILE A 33 6.66 -3.74 -8.34
C ILE A 33 8.03 -4.24 -7.89
N GLU A 34 8.99 -3.32 -7.84
CA GLU A 34 10.35 -3.51 -7.33
C GLU A 34 10.76 -2.25 -6.54
N ASP A 35 11.86 -2.34 -5.78
CA ASP A 35 12.46 -1.23 -5.02
C ASP A 35 11.46 -0.44 -4.13
N GLU A 36 10.48 -1.13 -3.54
CA GLU A 36 9.51 -0.47 -2.66
C GLU A 36 10.09 -0.06 -1.30
N GLU A 37 9.77 1.16 -0.90
CA GLU A 37 10.22 1.78 0.35
C GLU A 37 9.10 2.62 0.96
N ILE A 38 8.80 2.40 2.25
CA ILE A 38 7.89 3.27 3.00
C ILE A 38 8.62 4.58 3.31
N VAL A 39 8.14 5.68 2.74
CA VAL A 39 8.72 7.02 2.94
C VAL A 39 8.06 7.77 4.11
N ASP A 40 6.79 7.48 4.40
CA ASP A 40 6.03 8.05 5.52
C ASP A 40 4.91 7.11 5.94
N SER A 41 4.59 7.06 7.23
CA SER A 41 3.48 6.25 7.74
C SER A 41 2.90 6.86 9.02
N THR A 42 1.58 6.98 9.06
CA THR A 42 0.85 7.31 10.29
C THR A 42 0.65 6.09 11.20
N ILE A 43 1.04 4.90 10.75
CA ILE A 43 0.98 3.65 11.50
C ILE A 43 2.43 3.23 11.81
N PRO A 44 2.96 3.55 13.01
CA PRO A 44 4.32 3.20 13.42
C PRO A 44 4.39 1.76 13.94
N ASP A 45 3.98 0.80 13.11
CA ASP A 45 3.89 -0.61 13.48
C ASP A 45 4.70 -1.48 12.50
N PRO A 46 5.79 -2.14 12.96
CA PRO A 46 6.64 -2.94 12.08
C PRO A 46 5.92 -4.12 11.42
N TRP A 47 4.95 -4.74 12.11
CA TRP A 47 4.17 -5.83 11.53
C TRP A 47 3.28 -5.32 10.40
N PHE A 48 2.64 -4.18 10.60
CA PHE A 48 1.84 -3.53 9.54
C PHE A 48 2.71 -3.13 8.35
N GLN A 49 3.88 -2.54 8.58
CA GLN A 49 4.81 -2.12 7.52
C GLN A 49 5.25 -3.31 6.67
N ALA A 50 5.63 -4.42 7.30
CA ALA A 50 5.97 -5.67 6.60
C ALA A 50 4.78 -6.23 5.80
N CYS A 51 3.59 -6.33 6.42
CA CYS A 51 2.36 -6.75 5.74
C CYS A 51 2.06 -5.89 4.51
N PHE A 52 2.23 -4.57 4.64
CA PHE A 52 1.93 -3.63 3.57
C PHE A 52 2.87 -3.83 2.38
N VAL A 53 4.18 -3.87 2.64
CA VAL A 53 5.23 -4.08 1.62
C VAL A 53 5.05 -5.42 0.92
N GLU A 54 4.86 -6.51 1.67
CA GLU A 54 4.65 -7.85 1.10
C GLU A 54 3.47 -7.88 0.13
N VAL A 55 2.33 -7.29 0.54
CA VAL A 55 1.15 -7.29 -0.32
C VAL A 55 1.31 -6.34 -1.51
N LEU A 56 1.98 -5.20 -1.35
CA LEU A 56 2.28 -4.29 -2.46
C LEU A 56 3.17 -4.99 -3.50
N HIS A 57 4.24 -5.66 -3.06
CA HIS A 57 5.17 -6.38 -3.92
C HIS A 57 4.44 -7.47 -4.74
N SER A 58 3.51 -8.19 -4.10
CA SER A 58 2.72 -9.23 -4.76
C SER A 58 1.65 -8.71 -5.74
N ALA A 59 1.40 -7.40 -5.78
CA ALA A 59 0.36 -6.83 -6.60
C ALA A 59 0.79 -6.73 -8.07
N THR A 60 -0.09 -7.18 -8.97
CA THR A 60 0.10 -7.05 -10.42
C THR A 60 -0.61 -5.80 -10.93
N PHE A 61 0.08 -5.03 -11.76
CA PHE A 61 -0.45 -3.84 -12.41
C PHE A 61 -0.40 -4.00 -13.93
N SER A 62 -0.98 -3.06 -14.65
CA SER A 62 -0.73 -2.94 -16.09
C SER A 62 0.70 -2.45 -16.33
N ALA A 63 1.35 -2.95 -17.38
CA ALA A 63 2.68 -2.48 -17.76
C ALA A 63 2.68 -0.95 -17.99
N PRO A 64 3.67 -0.21 -17.45
CA PRO A 64 3.79 1.21 -17.69
C PRO A 64 4.25 1.48 -19.12
N THR A 65 3.81 2.60 -19.69
CA THR A 65 4.35 3.10 -20.95
C THR A 65 5.81 3.51 -20.75
N GLY A 66 6.73 3.01 -21.59
CA GLY A 66 8.15 3.36 -21.50
C GLY A 66 9.01 2.38 -20.68
N GLY A 67 8.45 1.24 -20.24
CA GLY A 67 9.20 0.11 -19.68
C GLY A 67 9.36 0.15 -18.16
N THR A 68 9.75 1.28 -17.56
CA THR A 68 9.88 1.37 -16.10
C THR A 68 9.55 2.79 -15.63
N VAL A 69 8.88 2.91 -14.47
CA VAL A 69 8.55 4.20 -13.86
C VAL A 69 8.70 4.14 -12.35
N ARG A 70 9.29 5.18 -11.74
CA ARG A 70 9.33 5.36 -10.28
C ARG A 70 8.12 6.17 -9.83
N ILE A 71 7.38 5.66 -8.86
CA ILE A 71 6.14 6.24 -8.34
C ILE A 71 6.31 6.51 -6.86
N THR A 72 5.76 7.62 -6.36
CA THR A 72 5.56 7.86 -4.92
C THR A 72 4.08 8.09 -4.70
N TYR A 73 3.42 7.19 -3.97
CA TYR A 73 1.97 7.19 -3.85
C TYR A 73 1.49 7.09 -2.39
N PRO A 74 0.56 7.96 -1.95
CA PRO A 74 -0.06 7.86 -0.65
C PRO A 74 -1.28 6.93 -0.67
N PHE A 75 -1.17 5.80 0.02
CA PHE A 75 -2.29 4.92 0.32
C PHE A 75 -3.01 5.40 1.57
N VAL A 76 -4.27 5.81 1.43
CA VAL A 76 -5.09 6.33 2.52
C VAL A 76 -6.19 5.35 2.83
N TYR A 77 -6.34 5.00 4.10
CA TYR A 77 -7.44 4.21 4.61
C TYR A 77 -8.25 5.05 5.60
N GLN A 78 -9.54 5.15 5.33
CA GLN A 78 -10.51 5.73 6.24
C GLN A 78 -11.50 4.62 6.58
N PRO A 79 -11.50 4.09 7.81
CA PRO A 79 -12.54 3.16 8.21
C PRO A 79 -13.87 3.91 8.10
N ASN A 80 -14.78 3.43 7.25
CA ASN A 80 -16.15 3.95 7.21
C ASN A 80 -16.69 3.90 8.64
N ARG A 81 -17.06 5.04 9.18
CA ARG A 81 -17.55 5.19 10.55
C ARG A 81 -18.96 4.58 10.75
N GLY A 82 -19.38 3.64 9.89
CA GLY A 82 -20.78 3.32 9.63
C GLY A 82 -21.15 1.84 9.42
N ASP A 83 -20.30 0.87 9.79
CA ASP A 83 -20.75 -0.53 9.96
C ASP A 83 -20.80 -0.92 11.43
N GLY A 84 -21.43 -0.03 12.21
CA GLY A 84 -21.92 -0.29 13.54
C GLY A 84 -23.44 -0.05 13.54
N GLY A 85 -24.20 -1.00 12.99
CA GLY A 85 -25.66 -1.01 13.11
C GLY A 85 -26.40 -1.56 11.90
N THR A 86 -26.68 -2.87 11.89
CA THR A 86 -28.03 -3.42 12.05
C THR A 86 -27.94 -4.90 12.42
#